data_AF-A0A4Z0E427-F1
#
_entry.id   AF-A0A4Z0E427-F1
#
_cell.length_a   1.000
_cell.length_b   1.000
_cell.length_c   1.000
_cell.angle_alpha   90.00
_cell.angle_beta   90.00
_cell.angle_gamma   90.00
#
_symmetry.space_group_name_H-M   'P 1'
#
loop_
_entity.id
_entity.type
_entity.pdbx_description
1 polymer ?
#
loop_
_entity_poly.entity_id
_entity_poly.type
_entity_poly.pdbx_seq_one_letter_code
_entity_poly.pdbx_strand_id
1 'polypeptide(L)'
;MSSAGRLARSGLRGSLVAGFVAALPLAGLAPPPAEARTSWVSGTYVYADLCTMPADGAQAGRRITLKRWPKGDNLVYEGAGLPAPIETAVVIDDSTKDVAFHVETSAGLVSFRGTAGSDALVGTLHGADGSQPLRLKRVLRARAQETCSGETTGSIN
;
A
#
# COMPACT_ATOMS: atom_id res chain seq x y z
N MET A 1 104.82 20.57 28.63
CA MET A 1 105.17 19.69 27.50
C MET A 1 104.20 18.52 27.50
N SER A 2 103.54 18.28 26.37
CA SER A 2 102.82 17.03 26.01
C SER A 2 101.64 16.58 26.90
N SER A 3 100.60 15.94 26.42
CA SER A 3 100.08 15.65 25.08
C SER A 3 98.73 14.98 25.30
N ALA A 4 97.96 14.89 24.23
CA ALA A 4 96.62 14.36 24.08
C ALA A 4 96.38 12.95 24.64
N GLY A 5 95.09 12.64 24.84
CA GLY A 5 94.58 11.28 25.01
C GLY A 5 93.06 11.20 24.86
N ARG A 6 92.52 11.62 23.71
CA ARG A 6 91.11 11.45 23.30
C ARG A 6 91.00 10.19 22.45
N LEU A 7 90.39 9.11 22.93
CA LEU A 7 89.97 7.90 22.20
C LEU A 7 88.95 7.17 23.11
N ALA A 8 87.87 6.53 22.69
CA ALA A 8 87.12 6.51 21.45
C ALA A 8 85.73 5.99 21.84
N ARG A 9 84.66 6.65 21.37
CA ARG A 9 83.30 6.15 21.46
C ARG A 9 83.13 5.04 20.42
N SER A 10 82.83 3.83 20.87
CA SER A 10 82.33 2.73 20.04
C SER A 10 81.10 2.14 20.72
N GLY A 11 79.93 2.45 20.17
CA GLY A 11 78.64 1.83 20.49
C GLY A 11 77.89 1.65 19.18
N LEU A 12 77.74 0.38 18.80
CA LEU A 12 77.40 -0.11 17.48
C LEU A 12 75.87 -0.30 17.34
N ARG A 13 75.32 0.25 16.25
CA ARG A 13 74.21 -0.24 15.40
C ARG A 13 72.84 -0.64 15.98
N GLY A 14 71.81 -0.18 15.25
CA GLY A 14 70.45 -0.74 15.18
C GLY A 14 69.48 -0.05 16.14
N SER A 15 68.28 0.37 15.79
CA SER A 15 67.43 -0.02 14.67
C SER A 15 66.40 1.09 14.43
N LEU A 16 66.16 1.43 13.16
CA LEU A 16 65.02 2.24 12.73
C LEU A 16 63.76 1.39 12.85
N VAL A 17 62.82 1.77 13.70
CA VAL A 17 61.41 1.39 13.53
C VAL A 17 60.56 2.64 13.71
N ALA A 18 60.08 3.14 12.58
CA ALA A 18 59.07 4.16 12.47
C ALA A 18 57.77 3.66 13.12
N GLY A 19 57.34 4.32 14.18
CA GLY A 19 56.01 4.12 14.77
C GLY A 19 54.97 4.81 13.89
N PHE A 20 54.33 4.03 13.02
CA PHE A 20 53.20 4.48 12.23
C PHE A 20 51.97 4.61 13.14
N VAL A 21 51.47 5.84 13.26
CA VAL A 21 50.25 6.18 14.01
C VAL A 21 49.06 5.55 13.28
N ALA A 22 48.48 4.49 13.86
CA ALA A 22 47.25 3.90 13.35
C ALA A 22 46.04 4.73 13.80
N ALA A 23 45.68 5.74 12.99
CA ALA A 23 44.38 6.39 13.08
C ALA A 23 43.31 5.43 12.54
N LEU A 24 42.46 4.91 13.42
CA LEU A 24 41.26 4.16 13.04
C LEU A 24 40.26 5.10 12.35
N PRO A 25 39.87 4.87 11.07
CA PRO A 25 38.75 5.59 10.50
C PRO A 25 37.46 4.98 11.05
N LEU A 26 36.76 5.73 11.91
CA LEU A 26 35.34 5.52 12.17
C LEU A 26 34.58 5.83 10.88
N ALA A 27 34.51 4.85 9.98
CA ALA A 27 33.63 4.89 8.82
C ALA A 27 32.18 4.94 9.35
N GLY A 28 31.56 6.12 9.25
CA GLY A 28 30.20 6.34 9.66
C GLY A 28 29.26 5.36 8.96
N LEU A 29 28.59 4.53 9.75
CA LEU A 29 27.36 3.86 9.36
C LEU A 29 26.28 4.93 9.23
N ALA A 30 26.27 5.64 8.10
CA ALA A 30 25.09 6.41 7.72
C ALA A 30 23.96 5.40 7.54
N PRO A 31 22.81 5.54 8.25
CA PRO A 31 21.66 4.71 7.94
C PRO A 31 21.31 4.93 6.46
N PRO A 32 20.92 3.88 5.72
CA PRO A 32 20.51 4.06 4.33
C PRO A 32 19.41 5.12 4.28
N PRO A 33 19.38 5.96 3.24
CA PRO A 33 18.31 6.93 3.08
C PRO A 33 16.99 6.16 3.13
N ALA A 34 16.11 6.56 4.05
CA ALA A 34 14.76 6.02 4.11
C ALA A 34 14.06 6.43 2.82
N GLU A 35 14.05 5.55 1.82
CA GLU A 35 13.22 5.74 0.64
C GLU A 35 11.78 5.90 1.12
N ALA A 36 11.16 7.01 0.74
CA ALA A 36 9.73 7.18 0.86
C ALA A 36 9.07 6.12 -0.03
N ARG A 37 8.82 4.95 0.55
CA ARG A 37 8.11 3.87 -0.13
C ARG A 37 6.79 4.46 -0.58
N THR A 38 6.50 4.41 -1.88
CA THR A 38 5.16 4.67 -2.43
C THR A 38 4.20 3.54 -2.07
N SER A 39 4.34 3.00 -0.85
CA SER A 39 3.45 2.01 -0.30
C SER A 39 2.12 2.69 -0.02
N TRP A 40 1.04 1.95 -0.24
CA TRP A 40 -0.19 2.14 0.51
C TRP A 40 0.12 2.19 2.01
N VAL A 41 0.35 3.37 2.61
CA VAL A 41 0.77 3.45 4.03
C VAL A 41 -0.41 3.71 4.95
N SER A 42 -1.29 4.63 4.57
CA SER A 42 -2.49 5.01 5.32
C SER A 42 -3.37 5.85 4.41
N GLY A 43 -4.65 5.97 4.72
CA GLY A 43 -5.59 6.83 4.01
C GLY A 43 -6.83 6.10 3.49
N THR A 44 -7.59 6.80 2.66
CA THR A 44 -8.88 6.32 2.16
C THR A 44 -8.82 6.07 0.66
N TYR A 45 -9.24 4.88 0.25
CA TYR A 45 -9.26 4.43 -1.14
C TYR A 45 -10.70 4.07 -1.50
N VAL A 46 -11.29 4.83 -2.41
CA VAL A 46 -12.68 4.64 -2.83
C VAL A 46 -12.69 3.94 -4.18
N TYR A 47 -13.43 2.84 -4.27
CA TYR A 47 -13.67 2.09 -5.49
C TYR A 47 -15.17 2.00 -5.72
N ALA A 48 -15.64 2.37 -6.91
CA ALA A 48 -17.06 2.39 -7.21
C ALA A 48 -17.36 2.17 -8.69
N ASP A 49 -18.57 1.68 -8.95
CA ASP A 49 -19.25 1.65 -10.24
C ASP A 49 -20.67 2.23 -10.12
N LEU A 50 -20.88 3.08 -9.12
CA LEU A 50 -22.16 3.70 -8.84
C LEU A 50 -22.69 4.44 -10.06
N CYS A 51 -23.93 4.14 -10.41
CA CYS A 51 -24.62 4.80 -11.49
C CYS A 51 -26.08 5.05 -11.11
N THR A 52 -26.72 6.00 -11.77
CA THR A 52 -28.13 6.33 -11.57
C THR A 52 -28.96 5.70 -12.69
N MET A 53 -30.00 4.97 -12.32
CA MET A 53 -30.96 4.37 -13.25
C MET A 53 -31.80 5.47 -13.91
N PRO A 54 -31.90 5.52 -15.25
CA PRO A 54 -32.67 6.56 -15.93
C PRO A 54 -34.19 6.53 -15.66
N ALA A 55 -34.73 5.35 -15.35
CA ALA A 55 -36.17 5.14 -15.24
C ALA A 55 -36.79 5.78 -13.98
N ASP A 56 -36.09 5.67 -12.85
CA ASP A 56 -36.62 6.03 -11.53
C ASP A 56 -35.62 6.86 -10.69
N GLY A 57 -34.42 7.14 -11.22
CA GLY A 57 -33.37 7.84 -10.50
C GLY A 57 -32.75 7.00 -9.38
N ALA A 58 -33.05 5.70 -9.28
CA ALA A 58 -32.49 4.83 -8.26
C ALA A 58 -30.97 4.70 -8.45
N GLN A 59 -30.24 4.60 -7.34
CA GLN A 59 -28.81 4.34 -7.37
C GLN A 59 -28.56 2.84 -7.53
N ALA A 60 -27.80 2.48 -8.56
CA ALA A 60 -27.32 1.13 -8.80
C ALA A 60 -25.80 1.05 -8.62
N GLY A 61 -25.26 -0.16 -8.77
CA GLY A 61 -23.85 -0.45 -8.54
C GLY A 61 -23.50 -0.54 -7.06
N ARG A 62 -22.22 -0.32 -6.75
CA ARG A 62 -21.68 -0.41 -5.40
C ARG A 62 -20.47 0.51 -5.20
N ARG A 63 -20.20 0.83 -3.95
CA ARG A 63 -19.01 1.57 -3.51
C ARG A 63 -18.35 0.84 -2.35
N ILE A 64 -17.06 0.61 -2.48
CA ILE A 64 -16.20 0.05 -1.45
C ILE A 64 -15.16 1.11 -1.09
N THR A 65 -15.18 1.54 0.16
CA THR A 65 -14.23 2.50 0.70
C THR A 65 -13.30 1.78 1.66
N LEU A 66 -12.05 1.57 1.26
CA LEU A 66 -11.01 1.02 2.13
C LEU A 66 -10.38 2.15 2.93
N LYS A 67 -10.31 1.98 4.24
CA LYS A 67 -9.76 2.94 5.19
C LYS A 67 -8.57 2.26 5.88
N ARG A 68 -7.38 2.83 5.69
CA ARG A 68 -6.14 2.31 6.26
C ARG A 68 -5.60 3.22 7.33
N TRP A 69 -5.45 2.68 8.53
CA TRP A 69 -4.98 3.44 9.69
C TRP A 69 -3.92 2.66 10.47
N PRO A 70 -3.03 3.35 11.21
CA PRO A 70 -2.02 2.69 12.05
C PRO A 70 -2.59 1.70 13.08
N LYS A 71 -3.87 1.85 13.45
CA LYS A 71 -4.55 0.99 14.44
C LYS A 71 -5.35 -0.16 13.82
N GLY A 72 -5.40 -0.25 12.50
CA GLY A 72 -6.15 -1.28 11.79
C GLY A 72 -6.83 -0.74 10.54
N ASP A 73 -7.13 -1.66 9.64
CA ASP A 73 -7.84 -1.39 8.41
C ASP A 73 -9.34 -1.69 8.57
N ASN A 74 -10.17 -0.84 8.00
CA ASN A 74 -11.62 -1.01 7.94
C ASN A 74 -12.12 -0.73 6.52
N LEU A 75 -13.31 -1.21 6.22
CA LEU A 75 -13.99 -0.92 4.97
C LEU A 75 -15.39 -0.40 5.23
N VAL A 76 -15.88 0.44 4.32
CA VAL A 76 -17.30 0.77 4.19
C VAL A 76 -17.81 0.19 2.88
N TYR A 77 -18.83 -0.66 2.97
CA TYR A 77 -19.50 -1.29 1.85
C TYR A 77 -20.86 -0.64 1.63
N GLU A 78 -21.10 -0.22 0.40
CA GLU A 78 -22.35 0.38 -0.05
C GLU A 78 -22.76 -0.31 -1.34
N GLY A 79 -24.03 -0.65 -1.48
CA GLY A 79 -24.54 -1.34 -2.66
C GLY A 79 -26.01 -1.10 -2.85
N ALA A 80 -26.47 -1.26 -4.09
CA ALA A 80 -27.89 -1.23 -4.42
C ALA A 80 -28.69 -2.20 -3.51
N GLY A 81 -29.81 -1.73 -2.97
CA GLY A 81 -30.66 -2.52 -2.09
C GLY A 81 -30.24 -2.56 -0.61
N LEU A 82 -29.10 -1.95 -0.23
CA LEU A 82 -28.76 -1.77 1.18
C LEU A 82 -29.43 -0.50 1.75
N PRO A 83 -30.05 -0.57 2.95
CA PRO A 83 -30.69 0.59 3.57
C PRO A 83 -29.68 1.62 4.12
N ALA A 84 -28.45 1.19 4.39
CA ALA A 84 -27.36 2.04 4.87
C ALA A 84 -25.99 1.41 4.53
N PRO A 85 -24.91 2.21 4.52
CA PRO A 85 -23.55 1.69 4.44
C PRO A 85 -23.22 0.75 5.59
N ILE A 86 -22.45 -0.31 5.32
CA ILE A 86 -21.99 -1.26 6.33
C ILE A 86 -20.49 -1.09 6.54
N GLU A 87 -20.07 -0.83 7.77
CA GLU A 87 -18.67 -0.75 8.15
C GLU A 87 -18.21 -2.08 8.78
N THR A 88 -17.08 -2.62 8.32
CA THR A 88 -16.54 -3.89 8.82
C THR A 88 -15.01 -3.90 8.74
N ALA A 89 -14.40 -4.86 9.42
CA ALA A 89 -12.96 -5.11 9.32
C ALA A 89 -12.60 -5.67 7.94
N VAL A 90 -11.40 -5.36 7.47
CA VAL A 90 -10.86 -5.86 6.21
C VAL A 90 -9.46 -6.39 6.42
N VAL A 91 -9.12 -7.48 5.73
CA VAL A 91 -7.75 -7.96 5.67
C VAL A 91 -7.15 -7.48 4.35
N ILE A 92 -6.03 -6.76 4.44
CA ILE A 92 -5.27 -6.24 3.31
C ILE A 92 -3.83 -6.72 3.44
N ASP A 93 -3.35 -7.49 2.46
CA ASP A 93 -1.95 -7.87 2.39
C ASP A 93 -1.13 -6.72 1.78
N ASP A 94 -0.13 -6.24 2.52
CA ASP A 94 0.67 -5.10 2.09
C ASP A 94 1.69 -5.41 0.98
N SER A 95 2.02 -6.68 0.77
CA SER A 95 2.94 -7.10 -0.27
C SER A 95 2.21 -7.40 -1.58
N THR A 96 1.09 -8.12 -1.52
CA THR A 96 0.33 -8.56 -2.71
C THR A 96 -0.80 -7.63 -3.07
N LYS A 97 -1.23 -6.76 -2.14
CA LYS A 97 -2.46 -5.95 -2.23
C LYS A 97 -3.73 -6.79 -2.28
N ASP A 98 -3.66 -8.03 -1.81
CA ASP A 98 -4.84 -8.86 -1.68
C ASP A 98 -5.77 -8.29 -0.62
N VAL A 99 -7.05 -8.25 -0.95
CA VAL A 99 -8.12 -7.76 -0.10
C VAL A 99 -9.16 -8.87 0.06
N ALA A 100 -9.51 -9.16 1.31
CA ALA A 100 -10.58 -10.08 1.63
C ALA A 100 -11.48 -9.51 2.73
N PHE A 101 -12.79 -9.67 2.56
CA PHE A 101 -13.76 -9.23 3.56
C PHE A 101 -15.08 -10.00 3.48
N HIS A 102 -15.86 -9.82 4.55
CA HIS A 102 -17.19 -10.38 4.74
C HIS A 102 -18.13 -9.28 5.26
N VAL A 103 -19.32 -9.18 4.66
CA VAL A 103 -20.36 -8.20 5.02
C VAL A 103 -21.69 -8.95 5.16
N GLU A 104 -22.31 -8.85 6.34
CA GLU A 104 -23.65 -9.38 6.57
C GLU A 104 -24.69 -8.39 6.06
N THR A 105 -25.52 -8.82 5.12
CA THR A 105 -26.61 -8.01 4.56
C THR A 105 -27.96 -8.65 4.88
N SER A 106 -29.07 -7.93 4.65
CA SER A 106 -30.42 -8.50 4.76
C SER A 106 -30.67 -9.65 3.78
N ALA A 107 -29.95 -9.70 2.66
CA ALA A 107 -29.99 -10.78 1.68
C ALA A 107 -29.05 -11.95 2.02
N GLY A 108 -28.26 -11.84 3.10
CA GLY A 108 -27.27 -12.81 3.54
C GLY A 108 -25.83 -12.32 3.47
N LEU A 109 -24.90 -13.24 3.74
CA LEU A 109 -23.47 -12.97 3.76
C LEU A 109 -22.94 -12.69 2.35
N VAL A 110 -22.29 -11.54 2.19
CA VAL A 110 -21.52 -11.18 1.01
C VAL A 110 -20.04 -11.30 1.35
N SER A 111 -19.27 -11.98 0.50
CA SER A 111 -17.82 -12.11 0.65
C SER A 111 -17.09 -11.67 -0.60
N PHE A 112 -15.91 -11.09 -0.42
CA PHE A 112 -15.05 -10.66 -1.52
C PHE A 112 -13.65 -11.20 -1.33
N ARG A 113 -13.01 -11.59 -2.44
CA ARG A 113 -11.58 -11.82 -2.52
C ARG A 113 -11.04 -11.24 -3.83
N GLY A 114 -9.98 -10.46 -3.75
CA GLY A 114 -9.38 -9.83 -4.92
C GLY A 114 -8.16 -9.01 -4.56
N THR A 115 -7.80 -8.08 -5.44
CA THR A 115 -6.62 -7.24 -5.31
C THR A 115 -6.99 -5.76 -5.49
N ALA A 116 -6.47 -4.91 -4.61
CA ALA A 116 -6.65 -3.47 -4.71
C ALA A 116 -5.50 -2.82 -5.49
N GLY A 117 -5.78 -2.46 -6.74
CA GLY A 117 -4.89 -1.74 -7.62
C GLY A 117 -4.94 -0.22 -7.45
N SER A 118 -4.00 0.46 -8.11
CA SER A 118 -3.94 1.93 -8.12
C SER A 118 -5.09 2.59 -8.88
N ASP A 119 -5.76 1.86 -9.77
CA ASP A 119 -6.84 2.31 -10.66
C ASP A 119 -8.16 1.54 -10.46
N ALA A 120 -8.13 0.33 -9.90
CA ALA A 120 -9.30 -0.51 -9.72
C ALA A 120 -9.17 -1.52 -8.57
N LEU A 121 -10.30 -1.93 -8.00
CA LEU A 121 -10.43 -3.10 -7.14
C LEU A 121 -11.01 -4.22 -7.99
N VAL A 122 -10.27 -5.32 -8.12
CA VAL A 122 -10.62 -6.43 -9.01
C VAL A 122 -10.66 -7.73 -8.21
N GLY A 123 -11.68 -8.56 -8.41
CA GLY A 123 -11.77 -9.84 -7.72
C GLY A 123 -13.09 -10.56 -7.99
N THR A 124 -13.47 -11.40 -7.05
CA THR A 124 -14.74 -12.13 -7.08
C THR A 124 -15.56 -11.75 -5.86
N LEU A 125 -16.83 -11.44 -6.10
CA LEU A 125 -17.84 -11.27 -5.06
C LEU A 125 -18.70 -12.53 -5.01
N HIS A 126 -18.89 -13.09 -3.82
CA HIS A 126 -19.80 -14.20 -3.58
C HIS A 126 -20.95 -13.70 -2.72
N GLY A 127 -22.18 -14.00 -3.13
CA GLY A 127 -23.39 -13.68 -2.37
C GLY A 127 -24.50 -14.70 -2.65
N ALA A 128 -25.74 -14.34 -2.31
CA ALA A 128 -26.91 -15.19 -2.49
C ALA A 128 -27.12 -15.62 -3.96
N ASP A 129 -26.85 -14.73 -4.91
CA ASP A 129 -26.98 -15.00 -6.35
C ASP A 129 -25.78 -15.77 -6.95
N GLY A 130 -24.85 -16.20 -6.10
CA GLY A 130 -23.64 -16.92 -6.49
C GLY A 130 -22.40 -16.04 -6.59
N SER A 131 -21.45 -16.51 -7.40
CA SER A 131 -20.11 -15.90 -7.53
C SER A 131 -20.02 -15.11 -8.82
N GLN A 132 -19.61 -13.85 -8.73
CA GLN A 132 -19.55 -12.94 -9.87
C GLN A 132 -18.23 -12.17 -9.88
N PRO A 133 -17.59 -11.99 -11.06
CA PRO A 133 -16.43 -11.15 -11.18
C PRO A 133 -16.80 -9.70 -10.84
N LEU A 134 -15.90 -9.00 -10.18
CA LEU A 134 -16.07 -7.62 -9.77
C LEU A 134 -14.86 -6.80 -10.23
N ARG A 135 -15.13 -5.67 -10.87
CA ARG A 135 -14.13 -4.64 -11.16
C ARG A 135 -14.70 -3.25 -10.88
N LEU A 136 -14.26 -2.65 -9.79
CA LEU A 136 -14.65 -1.29 -9.40
C LEU A 136 -13.54 -0.31 -9.73
N LYS A 137 -13.86 0.78 -10.44
CA LYS A 137 -12.87 1.83 -10.75
C LYS A 137 -12.56 2.63 -9.50
N ARG A 138 -11.30 3.04 -9.34
CA ARG A 138 -10.87 3.92 -8.26
C ARG A 138 -11.38 5.33 -8.53
N VAL A 139 -12.01 5.92 -7.52
CA VAL A 139 -12.56 7.27 -7.55
C VAL A 139 -11.57 8.19 -6.86
N LEU A 140 -11.00 9.13 -7.62
CA LEU A 140 -10.03 10.11 -7.11
C LEU A 140 -10.64 11.49 -6.87
N ARG A 141 -11.82 11.76 -7.44
CA ARG A 141 -12.55 13.02 -7.36
C ARG A 141 -14.04 12.72 -7.33
N ALA A 142 -14.83 13.60 -6.71
CA ALA A 142 -16.27 13.57 -6.87
C ALA A 142 -16.60 13.66 -8.38
N ARG A 143 -17.30 12.67 -8.91
CA ARG A 143 -17.76 12.67 -10.29
C ARG A 143 -19.20 13.15 -10.36
N ALA A 144 -19.57 13.75 -11.49
CA ALA A 144 -20.98 13.87 -11.85
C ALA A 144 -21.59 12.45 -11.88
N GLN A 145 -22.85 12.32 -11.46
CA GLN A 145 -23.55 11.04 -11.48
C GLN A 145 -23.54 10.45 -12.89
N GLU A 146 -22.91 9.28 -13.03
CA GLU A 146 -22.91 8.52 -14.27
C GLU A 146 -24.27 7.81 -14.38
N THR A 147 -24.96 7.93 -15.51
CA THR A 147 -26.17 7.15 -15.77
C THR A 147 -25.78 5.71 -16.07
N CYS A 148 -26.52 4.75 -15.51
CA CYS A 148 -26.33 3.35 -15.86
C CYS A 148 -26.57 3.16 -17.35
N SER A 149 -25.76 2.32 -18.00
CA SER A 149 -26.04 1.92 -19.38
C SER A 149 -27.32 1.08 -19.36
N GLY A 150 -28.44 1.71 -19.71
CA GLY A 150 -29.69 1.00 -19.90
C GLY A 150 -29.50 0.01 -21.05
N GLU A 151 -29.89 -1.24 -20.83
CA GLU A 151 -30.01 -2.22 -21.91
C GLU A 151 -31.01 -1.64 -22.91
N THR A 152 -30.49 -1.02 -23.97
CA THR A 152 -31.31 -0.65 -25.12
C THR A 152 -31.63 -1.98 -25.78
N THR A 153 -32.72 -2.61 -25.36
CA THR A 153 -33.28 -3.76 -26.06
C THR A 153 -33.51 -3.29 -27.49
N GLY A 154 -32.58 -3.64 -28.38
CA GLY A 154 -32.68 -3.35 -29.79
C GLY A 154 -33.90 -4.07 -30.32
N SER A 155 -35.03 -3.38 -30.35
CA SER A 155 -36.16 -3.74 -31.20
C SER A 155 -35.68 -3.57 -32.63
N ILE A 156 -35.36 -4.69 -33.27
CA ILE A 156 -35.25 -4.75 -34.73
C ILE A 156 -36.68 -5.04 -35.21
N ASN A 157 -37.25 -4.05 -35.91
CA ASN A 157 -38.46 -4.19 -36.71
C ASN A 157 -38.24 -5.15 -37.90
#